data_AF-A0A372GV63-F1
#
_entry.id   AF-A0A372GV63-F1
#
_cell.length_a   1.000
_cell.length_b   1.000
_cell.length_c   1.000
_cell.angle_alpha   90.00
_cell.angle_beta   90.00
_cell.angle_gamma   90.00
#
_symmetry.space_group_name_H-M   'P 1'
#
loop_
_entity.id
_entity.type
_entity.pdbx_description
1 polymer ?
#
loop_
_entity_poly.entity_id
_entity_poly.type
_entity_poly.pdbx_seq_one_letter_code
_entity_poly.pdbx_strand_id
1 'polypeptide(L)'
;MKDILNQLINHDVLPKEVAKQVLINIAKGDYNTSQIAAFLTVYMMRSVTIEELEGFRDALLELCLAVDLSHYNPIDLCGTGGDGKDTFNISTLASFVTAGAGVKVTKHGNYGVSSKCGSSNVMEFLGIKFSNEARFLEKCIDEAGICVLHAPLFHPAMKNVAPIRRELGVKTFFNMLGPMVNPAFPKNQMVGVFNLELARMYGYLYQKTDKNFTVLHALDGYDEISLTGNTKTITNKSEGMLKPSDFGVEAISASDIVGGDSIEESAQVFLNVLEGKGTAPQNNVVCANAGIAIATVKGVSPKEGFEEAKESLLSGRGLAALKKLQQLSQ
;
A
#
# COMPACT_ATOMS: atom_id res chain seq x y z
N MET A 1 -21.05 -5.86 -22.11
CA MET A 1 -20.78 -6.85 -21.06
C MET A 1 -21.07 -8.29 -21.48
N LYS A 2 -22.23 -8.61 -22.10
CA LYS A 2 -22.55 -10.01 -22.49
C LYS A 2 -21.41 -10.73 -23.20
N ASP A 3 -20.83 -10.12 -24.24
CA ASP A 3 -19.75 -10.74 -25.01
C ASP A 3 -18.46 -10.93 -24.20
N ILE A 4 -18.13 -9.96 -23.34
CA ILE A 4 -16.99 -10.03 -22.40
C ILE A 4 -17.19 -11.20 -21.43
N LEU A 5 -18.38 -11.34 -20.84
CA LEU A 5 -18.67 -12.45 -19.93
C LEU A 5 -18.59 -13.79 -20.66
N ASN A 6 -19.11 -13.90 -21.88
CA ASN A 6 -19.01 -15.13 -22.67
C ASN A 6 -17.55 -15.53 -22.94
N GLN A 7 -16.69 -14.58 -23.32
CA GLN A 7 -15.25 -14.82 -23.49
C GLN A 7 -14.62 -15.31 -22.18
N LEU A 8 -14.85 -14.59 -21.08
CA LEU A 8 -14.27 -14.93 -19.79
C LEU A 8 -14.75 -16.29 -19.24
N ILE A 9 -16.03 -16.64 -19.46
CA ILE A 9 -16.62 -17.94 -19.10
C ILE A 9 -15.99 -19.07 -19.91
N ASN A 10 -15.60 -18.83 -21.17
CA ASN A 10 -14.86 -19.77 -22.00
C ASN A 10 -13.36 -19.81 -21.67
N HIS A 11 -12.93 -19.17 -20.59
CA HIS A 11 -11.53 -19.03 -20.17
C HIS A 11 -10.64 -18.22 -21.14
N ASP A 12 -11.22 -17.44 -22.05
CA ASP A 12 -10.46 -16.51 -22.89
C ASP A 12 -9.87 -15.37 -22.05
N VAL A 13 -8.72 -14.85 -22.45
CA VAL A 13 -8.04 -13.73 -21.78
C VAL A 13 -8.40 -12.43 -22.49
N LEU A 14 -8.69 -11.38 -21.73
CA LEU A 14 -8.91 -10.06 -22.32
C LEU A 14 -7.57 -9.39 -22.64
N PRO A 15 -7.37 -8.87 -23.87
CA PRO A 15 -6.25 -8.00 -24.16
C PRO A 15 -6.28 -6.76 -23.24
N LYS A 16 -5.10 -6.19 -22.95
CA LYS A 16 -4.91 -5.01 -22.11
C LYS A 16 -5.94 -3.89 -22.38
N GLU A 17 -6.09 -3.47 -23.63
CA GLU A 17 -7.00 -2.37 -24.01
C GLU A 17 -8.47 -2.70 -23.74
N VAL A 18 -8.86 -3.97 -23.91
CA VAL A 18 -10.21 -4.43 -23.60
C VAL A 18 -10.44 -4.41 -22.10
N ALA A 19 -9.50 -4.96 -21.31
CA ALA A 19 -9.56 -4.94 -19.85
C ALA A 19 -9.68 -3.50 -19.30
N LYS A 20 -8.88 -2.57 -19.85
CA LYS A 20 -8.96 -1.14 -19.55
C LYS A 20 -10.35 -0.56 -19.84
N GLN A 21 -10.86 -0.78 -21.06
CA GLN A 21 -12.15 -0.23 -21.48
C GLN A 21 -13.31 -0.78 -20.62
N VAL A 22 -13.23 -2.04 -20.18
CA VAL A 22 -14.24 -2.62 -19.28
C VAL A 22 -14.34 -1.85 -17.98
N LEU A 23 -13.22 -1.54 -17.30
CA LEU A 23 -13.26 -0.76 -16.07
C LEU A 23 -13.73 0.68 -16.29
N ILE A 24 -13.37 1.31 -17.41
CA ILE A 24 -13.87 2.65 -17.77
C ILE A 24 -15.39 2.63 -17.91
N ASN A 25 -15.95 1.63 -18.59
CA ASN A 25 -17.39 1.49 -18.78
C ASN A 25 -18.12 1.19 -17.45
N ILE A 26 -17.51 0.38 -16.57
CA ILE A 26 -18.00 0.16 -15.20
C ILE A 26 -18.06 1.48 -14.43
N ALA A 27 -17.01 2.29 -14.50
CA ALA A 27 -16.94 3.58 -13.84
C ALA A 27 -17.95 4.61 -14.38
N LYS A 28 -18.29 4.53 -15.67
CA LYS A 28 -19.33 5.36 -16.31
C LYS A 28 -20.77 4.93 -15.98
N GLY A 29 -20.94 3.71 -15.45
CA GLY A 29 -22.26 3.15 -15.15
C GLY A 29 -22.92 2.48 -16.36
N ASP A 30 -22.15 2.10 -17.37
CA ASP A 30 -22.65 1.47 -18.60
C ASP A 30 -23.14 0.02 -18.37
N TYR A 31 -22.85 -0.54 -17.20
CA TYR A 31 -23.22 -1.90 -16.81
C TYR A 31 -23.99 -1.91 -15.49
N ASN A 32 -24.96 -2.82 -15.39
CA ASN A 32 -25.75 -2.98 -14.18
C ASN A 32 -25.00 -3.78 -13.10
N THR A 33 -25.56 -3.79 -11.88
CA THR A 33 -24.94 -4.45 -10.71
C THR A 33 -24.74 -5.95 -10.93
N SER A 34 -25.71 -6.65 -11.52
CA SER A 34 -25.61 -8.10 -11.80
C SER A 34 -24.48 -8.43 -12.79
N GLN A 35 -24.30 -7.58 -13.81
CA GLN A 35 -23.25 -7.70 -14.80
C GLN A 35 -21.86 -7.49 -14.18
N ILE A 36 -21.72 -6.48 -13.33
CA ILE A 36 -20.47 -6.22 -12.61
C ILE A 36 -20.18 -7.35 -11.62
N ALA A 37 -21.17 -7.81 -10.86
CA ALA A 37 -21.00 -8.94 -9.94
C ALA A 37 -20.55 -10.20 -10.67
N ALA A 38 -21.19 -10.54 -11.80
CA ALA A 38 -20.77 -11.67 -12.63
C ALA A 38 -19.33 -11.52 -13.13
N PHE A 39 -18.95 -10.33 -13.60
CA PHE A 39 -17.59 -10.04 -14.05
C PHE A 39 -16.56 -10.23 -12.92
N LEU A 40 -16.84 -9.71 -11.72
CA LEU A 40 -15.98 -9.90 -10.54
C LEU A 40 -15.87 -11.39 -10.17
N THR A 41 -16.99 -12.11 -10.17
CA THR A 41 -17.04 -13.54 -9.82
C THR A 41 -16.20 -14.39 -10.77
N VAL A 42 -16.18 -14.10 -12.07
CA VAL A 42 -15.33 -14.87 -13.00
C VAL A 42 -13.86 -14.77 -12.59
N TYR A 43 -13.36 -13.57 -12.26
CA TYR A 43 -11.99 -13.38 -11.77
C TYR A 43 -11.74 -13.87 -10.33
N MET A 44 -12.78 -14.32 -9.63
CA MET A 44 -12.58 -15.08 -8.38
C MET A 44 -12.38 -16.58 -8.65
N MET A 45 -12.84 -17.07 -9.81
CA MET A 45 -12.75 -18.47 -10.21
C MET A 45 -11.52 -18.76 -11.10
N ARG A 46 -10.82 -17.73 -11.57
CA ARG A 46 -9.56 -17.83 -12.32
C ARG A 46 -8.61 -16.69 -11.96
N SER A 47 -7.31 -16.92 -12.17
CA SER A 47 -6.30 -15.87 -12.02
C SER A 47 -6.47 -14.77 -13.07
N VAL A 48 -6.17 -13.54 -12.65
CA VAL A 48 -6.03 -12.38 -13.52
C VAL A 48 -4.68 -12.48 -14.22
N THR A 49 -4.64 -12.28 -15.54
CA THR A 49 -3.37 -12.25 -16.28
C THR A 49 -2.64 -10.92 -16.12
N ILE A 50 -1.36 -10.87 -16.52
CA ILE A 50 -0.56 -9.63 -16.46
C ILE A 50 -1.20 -8.54 -17.33
N GLU A 51 -1.65 -8.87 -18.54
CA GLU A 51 -2.26 -7.88 -19.45
C GLU A 51 -3.58 -7.34 -18.92
N GLU A 52 -4.43 -8.20 -18.36
CA GLU A 52 -5.69 -7.80 -17.71
C GLU A 52 -5.42 -6.87 -16.52
N LEU A 53 -4.49 -7.24 -15.64
CA LEU A 53 -4.10 -6.44 -14.48
C LEU A 53 -3.52 -5.08 -14.90
N GLU A 54 -2.69 -5.06 -15.96
CA GLU A 54 -2.14 -3.84 -16.54
C GLU A 54 -3.24 -2.90 -17.06
N GLY A 55 -4.19 -3.45 -17.82
CA GLY A 55 -5.33 -2.68 -18.34
C GLY A 55 -6.22 -2.13 -17.22
N PHE A 56 -6.48 -2.94 -16.20
CA PHE A 56 -7.25 -2.52 -15.03
C PHE A 56 -6.57 -1.41 -14.23
N ARG A 57 -5.26 -1.52 -14.00
CA ARG A 57 -4.47 -0.45 -13.38
C ARG A 57 -4.55 0.83 -14.20
N ASP A 58 -4.31 0.75 -15.51
CA ASP A 58 -4.28 1.92 -16.39
C ASP A 58 -5.64 2.64 -16.44
N ALA A 59 -6.75 1.89 -16.39
CA ALA A 59 -8.08 2.48 -16.27
C ALA A 59 -8.25 3.26 -14.96
N LEU A 60 -7.83 2.70 -13.82
CA LEU A 60 -7.97 3.37 -12.52
C LEU A 60 -7.07 4.60 -12.39
N LEU A 61 -5.90 4.58 -13.01
CA LEU A 61 -5.00 5.74 -13.09
C LEU A 61 -5.55 6.82 -14.03
N GLU A 62 -6.17 6.46 -15.15
CA GLU A 62 -6.81 7.43 -16.07
C GLU A 62 -8.02 8.12 -15.42
N LEU A 63 -8.75 7.40 -14.56
CA LEU A 63 -9.98 7.88 -13.93
C LEU A 63 -9.75 8.54 -12.56
N CYS A 64 -8.51 8.58 -12.06
CA CYS A 64 -8.22 9.17 -10.75
C CYS A 64 -8.14 10.71 -10.82
N LEU A 65 -8.31 11.34 -9.66
CA LEU A 65 -8.03 12.76 -9.51
C LEU A 65 -6.52 12.96 -9.28
N ALA A 66 -5.75 13.03 -10.35
CA ALA A 66 -4.30 13.12 -10.28
C ALA A 66 -3.81 14.35 -9.49
N VAL A 67 -2.70 14.18 -8.75
CA VAL A 67 -1.96 15.27 -8.10
C VAL A 67 -0.49 15.17 -8.49
N ASP A 68 0.10 16.26 -8.96
CA ASP A 68 1.53 16.25 -9.30
C ASP A 68 2.37 16.62 -8.06
N LEU A 69 3.14 15.65 -7.58
CA LEU A 69 4.12 15.81 -6.49
C LEU A 69 5.50 15.30 -6.93
N SER A 70 5.74 15.21 -8.24
CA SER A 70 6.90 14.55 -8.82
C SER A 70 8.23 15.23 -8.44
N HIS A 71 8.23 16.55 -8.22
CA HIS A 71 9.42 17.32 -7.81
C HIS A 71 9.96 16.93 -6.43
N TYR A 72 9.14 16.31 -5.57
CA TYR A 72 9.58 15.80 -4.27
C TYR A 72 10.29 14.45 -4.34
N ASN A 73 10.31 13.80 -5.51
CA ASN A 73 10.79 12.42 -5.70
C ASN A 73 10.24 11.44 -4.64
N PRO A 74 8.90 11.38 -4.45
CA PRO A 74 8.35 10.65 -3.32
C PRO A 74 8.42 9.13 -3.48
N ILE A 75 8.31 8.45 -2.35
CA ILE A 75 8.02 7.01 -2.27
C ILE A 75 6.61 6.76 -1.75
N ASP A 76 5.97 5.71 -2.25
CA ASP A 76 4.82 5.10 -1.59
C ASP A 76 5.20 3.75 -0.99
N LEU A 77 4.59 3.45 0.15
CA LEU A 77 4.84 2.27 0.97
C LEU A 77 3.50 1.82 1.58
N CYS A 78 2.94 0.83 0.90
CA CYS A 78 1.62 0.28 1.17
C CYS A 78 1.63 -1.24 0.98
N GLY A 79 0.61 -1.87 1.55
CA GLY A 79 0.32 -3.29 1.37
C GLY A 79 -0.93 -3.46 0.52
N THR A 80 -1.07 -4.63 -0.10
CA THR A 80 -2.33 -5.05 -0.73
C THR A 80 -3.47 -5.25 0.28
N GLY A 81 -3.14 -5.45 1.56
CA GLY A 81 -4.01 -5.92 2.62
C GLY A 81 -4.56 -7.32 2.35
N GLY A 82 -5.40 -7.81 3.26
CA GLY A 82 -6.08 -9.10 3.09
C GLY A 82 -5.14 -10.30 3.24
N ASP A 83 -4.12 -10.19 4.08
CA ASP A 83 -3.27 -11.29 4.55
C ASP A 83 -3.89 -12.05 5.74
N GLY A 84 -4.87 -11.46 6.42
CA GLY A 84 -5.57 -12.05 7.56
C GLY A 84 -4.71 -12.14 8.82
N LYS A 85 -3.69 -11.28 8.94
CA LYS A 85 -2.73 -11.33 10.05
C LYS A 85 -3.01 -10.36 11.20
N ASP A 86 -3.89 -9.37 10.98
CA ASP A 86 -4.30 -8.37 11.98
C ASP A 86 -3.10 -7.74 12.72
N THR A 87 -2.03 -7.41 11.99
CA THR A 87 -0.89 -6.67 12.54
C THR A 87 -1.28 -5.24 12.88
N PHE A 88 -0.52 -4.58 13.77
CA PHE A 88 -0.66 -3.12 13.92
C PHE A 88 -0.26 -2.42 12.60
N ASN A 89 -0.61 -1.14 12.43
CA ASN A 89 -0.45 -0.45 11.14
C ASN A 89 1.00 -0.11 10.76
N ILE A 90 1.83 -1.14 10.57
CA ILE A 90 3.29 -1.09 10.34
C ILE A 90 3.60 -0.25 9.10
N SER A 91 2.96 -0.48 7.95
CA SER A 91 3.22 0.34 6.75
C SER A 91 2.94 1.83 6.96
N THR A 92 1.96 2.19 7.79
CA THR A 92 1.63 3.59 8.12
C THR A 92 2.70 4.18 9.05
N LEU A 93 3.11 3.46 10.09
CA LEU A 93 4.21 3.87 10.97
C LEU A 93 5.51 4.04 10.20
N ALA A 94 5.84 3.06 9.35
CA ALA A 94 7.00 3.10 8.48
C ALA A 94 6.98 4.30 7.54
N SER A 95 5.80 4.81 7.16
CA SER A 95 5.66 6.04 6.36
C SER A 95 6.17 7.26 7.11
N PHE A 96 5.76 7.42 8.37
CA PHE A 96 6.22 8.54 9.20
C PHE A 96 7.70 8.42 9.54
N VAL A 97 8.20 7.21 9.81
CA VAL A 97 9.63 6.98 10.06
C VAL A 97 10.46 7.29 8.81
N THR A 98 9.99 6.89 7.62
CA THR A 98 10.64 7.21 6.34
C THR A 98 10.68 8.73 6.09
N ALA A 99 9.57 9.43 6.36
CA ALA A 99 9.50 10.90 6.31
C ALA A 99 10.48 11.56 7.28
N GLY A 100 10.57 11.06 8.52
CA GLY A 100 11.52 11.53 9.52
C GLY A 100 13.00 11.25 9.18
N ALA A 101 13.27 10.32 8.27
CA ALA A 101 14.61 10.07 7.71
C ALA A 101 14.94 10.97 6.49
N GLY A 102 14.06 11.94 6.18
CA GLY A 102 14.23 12.91 5.10
C GLY A 102 13.79 12.43 3.72
N VAL A 103 13.17 11.25 3.61
CA VAL A 103 12.62 10.73 2.36
C VAL A 103 11.16 11.15 2.24
N LYS A 104 10.79 11.84 1.16
CA LYS A 104 9.42 12.33 0.95
C LYS A 104 8.45 11.18 0.67
N VAL A 105 7.28 11.19 1.29
CA VAL A 105 6.31 10.08 1.22
C VAL A 105 4.94 10.53 0.69
N THR A 106 4.42 9.81 -0.30
CA THR A 106 3.04 9.95 -0.79
C THR A 106 2.28 8.67 -0.46
N LYS A 107 1.79 8.55 0.78
CA LYS A 107 1.16 7.31 1.23
C LYS A 107 -0.23 7.17 0.64
N HIS A 108 -0.45 6.17 -0.22
CA HIS A 108 -1.80 5.80 -0.65
C HIS A 108 -2.43 4.88 0.40
N GLY A 109 -3.58 5.29 0.93
CA GLY A 109 -4.23 4.60 2.06
C GLY A 109 -5.72 4.44 1.85
N ASN A 110 -6.30 3.46 2.53
CA ASN A 110 -7.74 3.24 2.55
C ASN A 110 -8.20 2.83 3.96
N TYR A 111 -9.51 2.79 4.17
CA TYR A 111 -10.11 2.14 5.32
C TYR A 111 -9.85 0.63 5.28
N GLY A 112 -9.91 -0.02 6.45
CA GLY A 112 -9.69 -1.46 6.56
C GLY A 112 -10.71 -2.23 5.72
N VAL A 113 -10.24 -3.14 4.87
CA VAL A 113 -11.12 -4.04 4.08
C VAL A 113 -11.31 -5.37 4.80
N SER A 114 -10.26 -5.88 5.45
CA SER A 114 -10.25 -7.16 6.17
C SER A 114 -9.68 -7.06 7.59
N SER A 115 -8.79 -6.11 7.84
CA SER A 115 -8.21 -5.86 9.17
C SER A 115 -9.21 -5.11 10.05
N LYS A 116 -9.20 -5.40 11.35
CA LYS A 116 -10.06 -4.72 12.34
C LYS A 116 -9.93 -3.20 12.31
N CYS A 117 -8.71 -2.69 12.08
CA CYS A 117 -8.43 -1.25 11.99
C CYS A 117 -7.53 -0.91 10.80
N GLY A 118 -8.06 -0.21 9.79
CA GLY A 118 -7.27 0.22 8.64
C GLY A 118 -6.43 1.47 8.89
N SER A 119 -5.44 1.68 8.03
CA SER A 119 -4.55 2.85 8.09
C SER A 119 -5.31 4.18 8.18
N SER A 120 -6.36 4.36 7.37
CA SER A 120 -7.13 5.61 7.34
C SER A 120 -7.97 5.81 8.61
N ASN A 121 -8.43 4.73 9.25
CA ASN A 121 -9.17 4.81 10.51
C ASN A 121 -8.29 5.35 11.64
N VAL A 122 -7.05 4.83 11.77
CA VAL A 122 -6.10 5.32 12.79
C VAL A 122 -5.67 6.75 12.51
N MET A 123 -5.35 7.09 11.26
CA MET A 123 -4.93 8.46 10.93
C MET A 123 -6.03 9.49 11.20
N GLU A 124 -7.29 9.19 10.83
CA GLU A 124 -8.44 10.05 11.12
C GLU A 124 -8.69 10.18 12.63
N PHE A 125 -8.62 9.08 13.38
CA PHE A 125 -8.72 9.09 14.84
C PHE A 125 -7.63 9.95 15.50
N LEU A 126 -6.42 9.93 14.94
CA LEU A 126 -5.30 10.77 15.36
C LEU A 126 -5.42 12.23 14.88
N GLY A 127 -6.53 12.63 14.26
CA GLY A 127 -6.78 14.03 13.86
C GLY A 127 -6.14 14.43 12.54
N ILE A 128 -5.79 13.47 11.66
CA ILE A 128 -5.35 13.78 10.30
C ILE A 128 -6.56 14.03 9.41
N LYS A 129 -6.59 15.19 8.76
CA LYS A 129 -7.59 15.56 7.77
C LYS A 129 -7.21 15.01 6.39
N PHE A 130 -8.10 14.25 5.77
CA PHE A 130 -7.94 13.85 4.38
C PHE A 130 -8.48 14.92 3.43
N SER A 131 -7.77 15.16 2.34
CA SER A 131 -8.13 16.12 1.30
C SER A 131 -7.59 15.65 -0.05
N ASN A 132 -8.24 16.07 -1.13
CA ASN A 132 -7.72 15.95 -2.50
C ASN A 132 -7.32 17.33 -3.08
N GLU A 133 -7.26 18.38 -2.24
CA GLU A 133 -6.79 19.69 -2.66
C GLU A 133 -5.27 19.69 -2.84
N ALA A 134 -4.80 19.89 -4.07
CA ALA A 134 -3.38 19.85 -4.43
C ALA A 134 -2.50 20.73 -3.54
N ARG A 135 -2.91 21.98 -3.27
CA ARG A 135 -2.16 22.91 -2.41
C ARG A 135 -2.00 22.41 -0.98
N PHE A 136 -3.02 21.74 -0.43
CA PHE A 136 -2.95 21.18 0.91
C PHE A 136 -1.97 20.00 0.95
N LEU A 137 -2.06 19.10 -0.05
CA LEU A 137 -1.19 17.94 -0.16
C LEU A 137 0.28 18.34 -0.36
N GLU A 138 0.52 19.34 -1.21
CA GLU A 138 1.84 19.94 -1.41
C GLU A 138 2.40 20.50 -0.10
N LYS A 139 1.59 21.26 0.65
CA LYS A 139 1.99 21.77 1.97
C LYS A 139 2.31 20.64 2.96
N CYS A 140 1.53 19.55 2.96
CA CYS A 140 1.80 18.39 3.81
C CYS A 140 3.14 17.75 3.50
N ILE A 141 3.42 17.42 2.23
CA ILE A 141 4.67 16.76 1.87
C ILE A 141 5.89 17.70 2.03
N ASP A 142 5.71 19.01 1.81
CA ASP A 142 6.75 20.00 1.99
C ASP A 142 7.15 20.13 3.47
N GLU A 143 6.19 20.42 4.35
CA GLU A 143 6.44 20.72 5.76
C GLU A 143 6.56 19.47 6.66
N ALA A 144 5.75 18.44 6.42
CA ALA A 144 5.74 17.22 7.23
C ALA A 144 6.61 16.10 6.64
N GLY A 145 7.05 16.23 5.38
CA GLY A 145 7.75 15.17 4.66
C GLY A 145 6.85 14.05 4.14
N ILE A 146 5.55 14.11 4.44
CA ILE A 146 4.56 13.11 4.04
C ILE A 146 3.21 13.75 3.76
N CYS A 147 2.52 13.25 2.73
CA CYS A 147 1.09 13.49 2.53
C CYS A 147 0.35 12.16 2.43
N VAL A 148 -0.91 12.15 2.88
CA VAL A 148 -1.77 10.96 2.85
C VAL A 148 -2.82 11.12 1.76
N LEU A 149 -2.80 10.19 0.81
CA LEU A 149 -3.72 10.13 -0.31
C LEU A 149 -4.80 9.10 0.05
N HIS A 150 -5.94 9.57 0.58
CA HIS A 150 -7.03 8.70 1.00
C HIS A 150 -7.86 8.24 -0.21
N ALA A 151 -7.75 6.97 -0.59
CA ALA A 151 -8.23 6.43 -1.86
C ALA A 151 -9.67 6.84 -2.27
N PRO A 152 -10.68 6.88 -1.35
CA PRO A 152 -12.03 7.35 -1.68
C PRO A 152 -12.11 8.77 -2.24
N LEU A 153 -11.18 9.66 -1.90
CA LEU A 153 -11.14 11.04 -2.41
C LEU A 153 -10.50 11.15 -3.80
N PHE A 154 -9.80 10.11 -4.25
CA PHE A 154 -9.01 10.13 -5.48
C PHE A 154 -9.54 9.20 -6.57
N HIS A 155 -10.33 8.17 -6.22
CA HIS A 155 -10.86 7.20 -7.16
C HIS A 155 -12.39 7.23 -7.23
N PRO A 156 -13.00 8.30 -7.79
CA PRO A 156 -14.46 8.43 -7.88
C PRO A 156 -15.10 7.29 -8.69
N ALA A 157 -14.36 6.73 -9.65
CA ALA A 157 -14.73 5.54 -10.42
C ALA A 157 -15.14 4.34 -9.55
N MET A 158 -14.64 4.25 -8.31
CA MET A 158 -14.97 3.16 -7.40
C MET A 158 -16.39 3.23 -6.85
N LYS A 159 -17.12 4.35 -7.00
CA LYS A 159 -18.48 4.52 -6.49
C LYS A 159 -19.46 3.47 -7.03
N ASN A 160 -19.28 3.03 -8.27
CA ASN A 160 -20.14 2.02 -8.90
C ASN A 160 -19.78 0.57 -8.52
N VAL A 161 -18.58 0.36 -7.96
CA VAL A 161 -18.04 -0.97 -7.66
C VAL A 161 -18.03 -1.26 -6.16
N ALA A 162 -17.81 -0.23 -5.34
CA ALA A 162 -17.67 -0.36 -3.89
C ALA A 162 -18.90 -0.99 -3.20
N PRO A 163 -20.17 -0.64 -3.54
CA PRO A 163 -21.34 -1.31 -2.96
C PRO A 163 -21.37 -2.81 -3.28
N ILE A 164 -21.08 -3.17 -4.52
CA ILE A 164 -21.09 -4.56 -4.99
C ILE A 164 -20.00 -5.37 -4.28
N ARG A 165 -18.79 -4.83 -4.14
CA ARG A 165 -17.70 -5.48 -3.39
C ARG A 165 -18.07 -5.68 -1.92
N ARG A 166 -18.78 -4.73 -1.31
CA ARG A 166 -19.26 -4.84 0.07
C ARG A 166 -20.32 -5.94 0.22
N GLU A 167 -21.25 -6.02 -0.72
CA GLU A 167 -22.30 -7.06 -0.75
C GLU A 167 -21.71 -8.46 -0.99
N LEU A 168 -20.72 -8.57 -1.88
CA LEU A 168 -20.03 -9.84 -2.15
C LEU A 168 -19.23 -10.33 -0.93
N GLY A 169 -18.63 -9.43 -0.16
CA GLY A 169 -17.91 -9.77 1.08
C GLY A 169 -16.66 -10.64 0.92
N VAL A 170 -16.15 -10.75 -0.31
CA VAL A 170 -15.04 -11.64 -0.69
C VAL A 170 -13.98 -10.89 -1.49
N LYS A 171 -12.77 -11.44 -1.51
CA LYS A 171 -11.62 -10.86 -2.20
C LYS A 171 -11.84 -10.86 -3.72
N THR A 172 -11.49 -9.76 -4.37
CA THR A 172 -11.59 -9.58 -5.83
C THR A 172 -10.26 -9.08 -6.38
N PHE A 173 -10.11 -9.04 -7.71
CA PHE A 173 -8.89 -8.48 -8.32
C PHE A 173 -8.65 -7.01 -7.97
N PHE A 174 -9.65 -6.26 -7.50
CA PHE A 174 -9.46 -4.90 -6.97
C PHE A 174 -8.51 -4.84 -5.77
N ASN A 175 -8.40 -5.92 -4.99
CA ASN A 175 -7.42 -6.02 -3.91
C ASN A 175 -5.98 -6.07 -4.43
N MET A 176 -5.78 -6.43 -5.70
CA MET A 176 -4.46 -6.42 -6.35
C MET A 176 -4.09 -5.02 -6.88
N LEU A 177 -5.05 -4.11 -7.05
CA LEU A 177 -4.85 -2.84 -7.75
C LEU A 177 -4.45 -1.68 -6.83
N GLY A 178 -4.86 -1.70 -5.56
CA GLY A 178 -4.70 -0.55 -4.63
C GLY A 178 -3.29 0.05 -4.60
N PRO A 179 -2.23 -0.76 -4.39
CA PRO A 179 -0.85 -0.27 -4.40
C PRO A 179 -0.32 0.22 -5.76
N MET A 180 -0.98 -0.11 -6.87
CA MET A 180 -0.52 0.30 -8.22
C MET A 180 -1.13 1.62 -8.69
N VAL A 181 -2.13 2.14 -7.98
CA VAL A 181 -2.98 3.23 -8.48
C VAL A 181 -2.84 4.52 -7.66
N ASN A 182 -1.68 4.71 -7.01
CA ASN A 182 -1.39 5.93 -6.28
C ASN A 182 -1.55 7.17 -7.19
N PRO A 183 -2.42 8.14 -6.85
CA PRO A 183 -2.77 9.27 -7.70
C PRO A 183 -1.67 10.33 -7.81
N ALA A 184 -0.57 10.18 -7.06
CA ALA A 184 0.64 11.00 -7.19
C ALA A 184 1.70 10.40 -8.11
N PHE A 185 1.46 9.22 -8.68
CA PHE A 185 2.36 8.54 -9.62
C PHE A 185 3.83 8.47 -9.14
N PRO A 186 4.11 8.04 -7.88
CA PRO A 186 5.46 8.09 -7.34
C PRO A 186 6.42 7.20 -8.15
N LYS A 187 7.61 7.72 -8.44
CA LYS A 187 8.67 6.96 -9.11
C LYS A 187 9.30 5.90 -8.22
N ASN A 188 9.18 6.05 -6.90
CA ASN A 188 9.66 5.07 -5.93
C ASN A 188 8.49 4.31 -5.29
N GLN A 189 8.60 3.00 -5.16
CA GLN A 189 7.58 2.16 -4.56
C GLN A 189 8.20 1.07 -3.70
N MET A 190 7.80 1.01 -2.43
CA MET A 190 7.86 -0.23 -1.67
C MET A 190 6.42 -0.75 -1.61
N VAL A 191 6.22 -2.04 -1.89
CA VAL A 191 4.88 -2.63 -1.79
C VAL A 191 4.99 -4.02 -1.25
N GLY A 192 4.19 -4.33 -0.24
CA GLY A 192 4.01 -5.69 0.17
C GLY A 192 2.73 -6.29 -0.40
N VAL A 193 2.81 -7.57 -0.73
CA VAL A 193 1.72 -8.32 -1.36
C VAL A 193 1.39 -9.57 -0.56
N PHE A 194 0.12 -9.98 -0.58
CA PHE A 194 -0.37 -11.11 0.22
C PHE A 194 0.07 -12.50 -0.28
N ASN A 195 0.63 -12.64 -1.49
CA ASN A 195 1.16 -13.92 -1.99
C ASN A 195 2.28 -13.76 -3.04
N LEU A 196 3.03 -14.86 -3.28
CA LEU A 196 4.14 -14.89 -4.24
C LEU A 196 3.71 -14.76 -5.71
N GLU A 197 2.50 -15.22 -6.07
CA GLU A 197 1.97 -15.07 -7.43
C GLU A 197 1.83 -13.57 -7.78
N LEU A 198 1.21 -12.81 -6.88
CA LEU A 198 1.05 -11.38 -7.02
C LEU A 198 2.40 -10.66 -6.99
N ALA A 199 3.35 -11.13 -6.17
CA ALA A 199 4.69 -10.54 -6.11
C ALA A 199 5.36 -10.58 -7.49
N ARG A 200 5.27 -11.74 -8.17
CA ARG A 200 5.80 -11.90 -9.54
C ARG A 200 5.07 -11.02 -10.54
N MET A 201 3.73 -10.94 -10.47
CA MET A 201 2.96 -10.06 -11.35
C MET A 201 3.38 -8.60 -11.22
N TYR A 202 3.52 -8.11 -9.97
CA TYR A 202 4.03 -6.77 -9.70
C TYR A 202 5.45 -6.56 -10.26
N GLY A 203 6.35 -7.53 -10.03
CA GLY A 203 7.70 -7.51 -10.58
C GLY A 203 7.71 -7.34 -12.11
N TYR A 204 6.96 -8.17 -12.83
CA TYR A 204 6.85 -8.09 -14.28
C TYR A 204 6.26 -6.77 -14.77
N LEU A 205 5.22 -6.26 -14.09
CA LEU A 205 4.59 -5.00 -14.48
C LEU A 205 5.50 -3.80 -14.27
N TYR A 206 6.22 -3.75 -13.15
CA TYR A 206 7.10 -2.62 -12.84
C TYR A 206 8.40 -2.65 -13.64
N GLN A 207 8.93 -3.83 -14.00
CA GLN A 207 10.08 -3.97 -14.91
C GLN A 207 9.86 -3.37 -16.31
N LYS A 208 8.60 -3.19 -16.74
CA LYS A 208 8.24 -2.50 -17.98
C LYS A 208 8.26 -0.97 -17.85
N THR A 209 8.55 -0.42 -16.67
CA THR A 209 8.47 1.02 -16.37
C THR A 209 9.80 1.55 -15.82
N ASP A 210 9.93 2.87 -15.64
CA ASP A 210 11.09 3.50 -14.99
C ASP A 210 10.98 3.55 -13.46
N LYS A 211 9.97 2.87 -12.89
CA LYS A 211 9.71 2.85 -11.45
C LYS A 211 10.85 2.14 -10.72
N ASN A 212 11.38 2.78 -9.68
CA ASN A 212 12.30 2.20 -8.73
C ASN A 212 11.49 1.51 -7.62
N PHE A 213 11.60 0.19 -7.50
CA PHE A 213 10.70 -0.55 -6.61
C PHE A 213 11.35 -1.67 -5.82
N THR A 214 10.71 -1.97 -4.69
CA THR A 214 10.88 -3.21 -3.92
C THR A 214 9.50 -3.81 -3.64
N VAL A 215 9.22 -4.96 -4.23
CA VAL A 215 8.03 -5.78 -3.92
C VAL A 215 8.41 -6.80 -2.84
N LEU A 216 7.54 -6.95 -1.84
CA LEU A 216 7.78 -7.75 -0.64
C LEU A 216 6.68 -8.78 -0.43
N HIS A 217 7.05 -9.96 0.05
CA HIS A 217 6.10 -10.93 0.58
C HIS A 217 6.80 -11.76 1.65
N ALA A 218 6.32 -11.70 2.90
CA ALA A 218 6.84 -12.57 3.95
C ALA A 218 6.36 -14.00 3.72
N LEU A 219 7.26 -14.99 3.83
CA LEU A 219 6.95 -16.39 3.49
C LEU A 219 5.95 -17.04 4.47
N ASP A 220 5.74 -16.42 5.62
CA ASP A 220 4.72 -16.75 6.60
C ASP A 220 3.40 -15.98 6.38
N GLY A 221 3.27 -15.28 5.26
CA GLY A 221 2.01 -14.82 4.69
C GLY A 221 1.70 -13.33 4.83
N TYR A 222 2.58 -12.54 5.45
CA TYR A 222 2.36 -11.09 5.61
C TYR A 222 2.65 -10.34 4.31
N ASP A 223 1.89 -9.27 4.09
CA ASP A 223 2.13 -8.31 3.01
C ASP A 223 3.04 -7.16 3.46
N GLU A 224 4.03 -7.48 4.29
CA GLU A 224 5.05 -6.58 4.82
C GLU A 224 6.24 -7.39 5.36
N ILE A 225 7.33 -6.74 5.77
CA ILE A 225 8.42 -7.43 6.48
C ILE A 225 7.96 -7.65 7.92
N SER A 226 7.68 -8.89 8.30
CA SER A 226 7.16 -9.24 9.63
C SER A 226 8.25 -9.50 10.67
N LEU A 227 9.49 -9.76 10.24
CA LEU A 227 10.60 -10.26 11.07
C LEU A 227 10.32 -11.58 11.80
N THR A 228 9.16 -12.21 11.62
CA THR A 228 8.85 -13.55 12.14
C THR A 228 9.49 -14.66 11.31
N GLY A 229 9.85 -14.33 10.07
CA GLY A 229 10.51 -15.23 9.13
C GLY A 229 11.20 -14.48 8.00
N ASN A 230 11.46 -15.21 6.91
CA ASN A 230 12.10 -14.64 5.74
C ASN A 230 11.09 -13.89 4.86
N THR A 231 11.55 -12.81 4.21
CA THR A 231 10.75 -12.01 3.28
C THR A 231 11.34 -12.05 1.87
N LYS A 232 10.56 -12.54 0.90
CA LYS A 232 10.91 -12.49 -0.52
C LYS A 232 10.93 -11.03 -0.98
N THR A 233 11.98 -10.65 -1.69
CA THR A 233 12.11 -9.34 -2.34
C THR A 233 12.21 -9.49 -3.85
N ILE A 234 11.60 -8.56 -4.58
CA ILE A 234 11.75 -8.41 -6.04
C ILE A 234 12.01 -6.94 -6.34
N THR A 235 13.07 -6.66 -7.09
CA THR A 235 13.47 -5.32 -7.55
C THR A 235 13.74 -5.33 -9.06
N ASN A 236 14.08 -4.18 -9.64
CA ASN A 236 14.55 -4.11 -11.03
C ASN A 236 15.83 -4.92 -11.30
N LYS A 237 16.68 -5.10 -10.30
CA LYS A 237 18.03 -5.66 -10.47
C LYS A 237 18.12 -7.12 -10.06
N SER A 238 17.32 -7.53 -9.09
CA SER A 238 17.42 -8.84 -8.48
C SER A 238 16.16 -9.26 -7.75
N GLU A 239 16.02 -10.57 -7.57
CA GLU A 239 15.18 -11.15 -6.54
C GLU A 239 16.03 -11.65 -5.40
N GLY A 240 15.55 -11.54 -4.17
CA GLY A 240 16.29 -11.91 -2.98
C GLY A 240 15.40 -12.45 -1.87
N MET A 241 16.04 -12.75 -0.74
CA MET A 241 15.39 -13.14 0.48
C MET A 241 16.01 -12.34 1.62
N LEU A 242 15.21 -11.52 2.28
CA LEU A 242 15.60 -10.81 3.49
C LEU A 242 15.31 -11.70 4.69
N LYS A 243 16.21 -11.64 5.67
CA LYS A 243 16.10 -12.30 6.96
C LYS A 243 16.19 -11.25 8.08
N PRO A 244 15.67 -11.52 9.27
CA PRO A 244 15.87 -10.63 10.42
C PRO A 244 17.35 -10.25 10.65
N SER A 245 18.26 -11.20 10.45
CA SER A 245 19.70 -10.99 10.60
C SER A 245 20.29 -9.95 9.62
N ASP A 246 19.65 -9.73 8.47
CA ASP A 246 20.11 -8.73 7.49
C ASP A 246 19.90 -7.30 8.01
N PHE A 247 18.99 -7.14 8.98
CA PHE A 247 18.76 -5.91 9.74
C PHE A 247 19.51 -5.88 11.08
N GLY A 248 20.28 -6.93 11.40
CA GLY A 248 20.98 -7.05 12.67
C GLY A 248 20.07 -7.35 13.87
N VAL A 249 18.90 -7.94 13.64
CA VAL A 249 17.95 -8.32 14.70
C VAL A 249 17.62 -9.81 14.66
N GLU A 250 17.11 -10.34 15.76
CA GLU A 250 16.62 -11.71 15.85
C GLU A 250 15.19 -11.82 15.31
N ALA A 251 14.78 -13.05 14.98
CA ALA A 251 13.40 -13.33 14.61
C ALA A 251 12.47 -13.09 15.81
N ILE A 252 11.28 -12.56 15.54
CA ILE A 252 10.27 -12.26 16.57
C ILE A 252 9.09 -13.23 16.48
N SER A 253 8.18 -13.19 17.45
CA SER A 253 6.95 -13.97 17.43
C SER A 253 5.81 -13.18 16.78
N ALA A 254 4.86 -13.88 16.14
CA ALA A 254 3.68 -13.23 15.55
C ALA A 254 2.87 -12.44 16.59
N SER A 255 2.82 -12.92 17.83
CA SER A 255 2.18 -12.23 18.97
C SER A 255 2.78 -10.86 19.29
N ASP A 256 4.03 -10.62 18.88
CA ASP A 256 4.74 -9.36 19.19
C ASP A 256 4.29 -8.20 18.30
N ILE A 257 3.59 -8.50 17.19
CA ILE A 257 3.19 -7.53 16.16
C ILE A 257 1.68 -7.49 15.90
N VAL A 258 0.89 -8.07 16.80
CA VAL A 258 -0.58 -8.01 16.73
C VAL A 258 -1.06 -6.55 16.90
N GLY A 259 -2.10 -6.19 16.17
CA GLY A 259 -2.77 -4.90 16.25
C GLY A 259 -3.66 -4.74 17.48
N GLY A 260 -4.27 -3.56 17.62
CA GLY A 260 -5.31 -3.35 18.62
C GLY A 260 -6.65 -3.97 18.19
N ASP A 261 -7.49 -4.32 19.16
CA ASP A 261 -8.85 -4.82 18.90
C ASP A 261 -9.85 -3.68 18.62
N SER A 262 -9.47 -2.44 18.89
CA SER A 262 -10.23 -1.23 18.57
C SER A 262 -9.38 -0.19 17.84
N ILE A 263 -10.03 0.83 17.28
CA ILE A 263 -9.35 1.99 16.68
C ILE A 263 -8.49 2.71 17.73
N GLU A 264 -9.01 2.84 18.95
CA GLU A 264 -8.32 3.53 20.05
C GLU A 264 -7.07 2.77 20.51
N GLU A 265 -7.16 1.44 20.67
CA GLU A 265 -5.99 0.62 20.98
C GLU A 265 -4.96 0.63 19.86
N SER A 266 -5.40 0.55 18.60
CA SER A 266 -4.51 0.62 17.44
C SER A 266 -3.79 1.97 17.37
N ALA A 267 -4.50 3.08 17.65
CA ALA A 267 -3.93 4.41 17.74
C ALA A 267 -2.94 4.54 18.92
N GLN A 268 -3.22 3.90 20.05
CA GLN A 268 -2.30 3.89 21.18
C GLN A 268 -1.01 3.13 20.87
N VAL A 269 -1.08 1.96 20.24
CA VAL A 269 0.10 1.21 19.76
C VAL A 269 0.89 2.07 18.77
N PHE A 270 0.18 2.71 17.83
CA PHE A 270 0.77 3.60 16.83
C PHE A 270 1.57 4.74 17.48
N LEU A 271 0.97 5.45 18.44
CA LEU A 271 1.64 6.54 19.16
C LEU A 271 2.82 6.03 20.00
N ASN A 272 2.65 4.92 20.72
CA ASN A 272 3.71 4.33 21.53
C ASN A 272 4.95 4.04 20.68
N VAL A 273 4.76 3.44 19.50
CA VAL A 273 5.88 3.18 18.59
C VAL A 273 6.53 4.48 18.13
N LEU A 274 5.78 5.46 17.60
CA LEU A 274 6.37 6.72 17.11
C LEU A 274 7.06 7.54 18.21
N GLU A 275 6.62 7.41 19.46
CA GLU A 275 7.29 8.00 20.62
C GLU A 275 8.55 7.25 21.06
N GLY A 276 8.91 6.15 20.40
CA GLY A 276 10.02 5.29 20.78
C GLY A 276 9.76 4.44 22.02
N LYS A 277 8.49 4.33 22.45
CA LYS A 277 8.03 3.57 23.63
C LYS A 277 7.42 2.20 23.28
N GLY A 278 7.36 1.85 21.99
CA GLY A 278 6.96 0.52 21.55
C GLY A 278 7.94 -0.56 22.05
N THR A 279 7.52 -1.81 22.04
CA THR A 279 8.43 -2.92 22.36
C THR A 279 9.55 -3.01 21.33
N ALA A 280 10.69 -3.64 21.68
CA ALA A 280 11.78 -3.82 20.72
C ALA A 280 11.32 -4.52 19.42
N PRO A 281 10.51 -5.59 19.45
CA PRO A 281 9.91 -6.17 18.24
C PRO A 281 9.09 -5.18 17.41
N GLN A 282 8.18 -4.41 18.03
CA GLN A 282 7.33 -3.44 17.32
C GLN A 282 8.17 -2.35 16.63
N ASN A 283 9.16 -1.80 17.35
CA ASN A 283 10.06 -0.79 16.79
C ASN A 283 10.89 -1.37 15.64
N ASN A 284 11.46 -2.57 15.82
CA ASN A 284 12.30 -3.21 14.80
C ASN A 284 11.51 -3.52 13.52
N VAL A 285 10.27 -4.01 13.63
CA VAL A 285 9.47 -4.34 12.45
C VAL A 285 9.15 -3.09 11.62
N VAL A 286 8.89 -1.97 12.30
CA VAL A 286 8.66 -0.67 11.65
C VAL A 286 9.94 -0.15 11.01
N CYS A 287 11.08 -0.25 11.70
CA CYS A 287 12.38 0.12 11.15
C CYS A 287 12.80 -0.75 9.96
N ALA A 288 12.45 -2.04 9.93
CA ALA A 288 12.73 -2.92 8.80
C ALA A 288 11.96 -2.49 7.55
N ASN A 289 10.66 -2.20 7.69
CA ASN A 289 9.83 -1.73 6.58
C ASN A 289 10.26 -0.33 6.11
N ALA A 290 10.44 0.62 7.02
CA ALA A 290 10.94 1.96 6.68
C ALA A 290 12.36 1.90 6.09
N GLY A 291 13.21 1.01 6.59
CA GLY A 291 14.57 0.85 6.13
C GLY A 291 14.66 0.37 4.69
N ILE A 292 13.79 -0.56 4.27
CA ILE A 292 13.71 -0.97 2.86
C ILE A 292 13.16 0.15 1.96
N ALA A 293 12.21 0.95 2.44
CA ALA A 293 11.77 2.13 1.70
C ALA A 293 12.90 3.15 1.52
N ILE A 294 13.65 3.46 2.58
CA ILE A 294 14.81 4.36 2.54
C ILE A 294 15.88 3.79 1.60
N ALA A 295 16.21 2.50 1.72
CA ALA A 295 17.16 1.81 0.85
C ALA A 295 16.74 1.84 -0.62
N THR A 296 15.44 1.69 -0.90
CA THR A 296 14.89 1.80 -2.25
C THR A 296 15.17 3.19 -2.82
N VAL A 297 14.86 4.27 -2.10
CA VAL A 297 15.06 5.65 -2.60
C VAL A 297 16.52 6.04 -2.68
N LYS A 298 17.32 5.75 -1.64
CA LYS A 298 18.70 6.21 -1.53
C LYS A 298 19.73 5.28 -2.19
N GLY A 299 19.34 4.05 -2.53
CA GLY A 299 20.24 3.06 -3.13
C GLY A 299 21.28 2.50 -2.15
N VAL A 300 21.00 2.55 -0.84
CA VAL A 300 21.84 2.00 0.23
C VAL A 300 21.45 0.55 0.55
N SER A 301 22.24 -0.14 1.37
CA SER A 301 21.92 -1.51 1.80
C SER A 301 20.70 -1.56 2.74
N PRO A 302 20.01 -2.71 2.86
CA PRO A 302 18.94 -2.91 3.83
C PRO A 302 19.33 -2.56 5.27
N LYS A 303 20.57 -2.88 5.66
CA LYS A 303 21.09 -2.60 7.00
C LYS A 303 21.28 -1.11 7.23
N GLU A 304 21.86 -0.39 6.27
CA GLU A 304 22.02 1.07 6.36
C GLU A 304 20.66 1.78 6.43
N GLY A 305 19.71 1.37 5.57
CA GLY A 305 18.35 1.90 5.61
C GLY A 305 17.66 1.64 6.96
N PHE A 306 17.85 0.46 7.55
CA PHE A 306 17.32 0.13 8.88
C PHE A 306 17.90 1.02 9.98
N GLU A 307 19.20 1.28 9.98
CA GLU A 307 19.82 2.15 10.98
C GLU A 307 19.33 3.60 10.83
N GLU A 308 19.16 4.11 9.61
CA GLU A 308 18.55 5.43 9.38
C GLU A 308 17.09 5.50 9.86
N ALA A 309 16.31 4.44 9.62
CA ALA A 309 14.95 4.32 10.11
C ALA A 309 14.91 4.32 11.65
N LYS A 310 15.82 3.57 12.27
CA LYS A 310 15.95 3.50 13.73
C LYS A 310 16.35 4.84 14.33
N GLU A 311 17.28 5.56 13.72
CA GLU A 311 17.63 6.92 14.12
C GLU A 311 16.41 7.86 14.01
N SER A 312 15.68 7.82 12.89
CA SER A 312 14.46 8.61 12.67
C SER A 312 13.38 8.35 13.73
N LEU A 313 13.17 7.08 14.08
CA LEU A 313 12.22 6.68 15.12
C LEU A 313 12.64 7.18 16.50
N LEU A 314 13.87 6.85 16.93
CA LEU A 314 14.35 7.13 18.30
C LEU A 314 14.65 8.61 18.55
N SER A 315 14.98 9.37 17.52
CA SER A 315 15.14 10.84 17.64
C SER A 315 13.80 11.58 17.65
N GLY A 316 12.68 10.89 17.44
CA GLY A 316 11.34 11.49 17.38
C GLY A 316 11.06 12.27 16.10
N ARG A 317 11.90 12.18 15.05
CA ARG A 317 11.64 12.86 13.77
C ARG A 317 10.40 12.31 13.07
N GLY A 318 10.15 11.00 13.16
CA GLY A 318 8.90 10.40 12.67
C GLY A 318 7.66 10.94 13.41
N LEU A 319 7.74 11.11 14.73
CA LEU A 319 6.68 11.73 15.53
C LEU A 319 6.48 13.21 15.17
N ALA A 320 7.55 13.94 14.91
CA ALA A 320 7.47 15.34 14.47
C ALA A 320 6.72 15.47 13.13
N ALA A 321 6.93 14.54 12.19
CA ALA A 321 6.17 14.47 10.95
C ALA A 321 4.66 14.29 11.22
N LEU A 322 4.27 13.36 12.09
CA LEU A 322 2.87 13.18 12.49
C LEU A 322 2.28 14.47 13.09
N LYS A 323 2.96 15.06 14.06
CA LYS A 323 2.50 16.28 14.75
C LYS A 323 2.35 17.46 13.79
N LYS A 324 3.27 17.60 12.84
CA LYS A 324 3.18 18.63 11.80
C LYS A 324 1.95 18.41 10.92
N LEU A 325 1.66 17.17 10.54
CA LEU A 325 0.49 16.82 9.74
C LEU A 325 -0.84 17.05 10.50
N GLN A 326 -0.87 16.74 11.80
CA GLN A 326 -1.98 17.10 12.69
C GLN A 326 -2.19 18.61 12.77
N GLN A 327 -1.12 19.39 12.91
CA GLN A 327 -1.20 20.85 12.93
C GLN A 327 -1.77 21.41 11.62
N LEU A 328 -1.36 20.87 10.47
CA LEU A 328 -1.88 21.29 9.17
C LEU A 328 -3.35 20.90 8.96
N SER A 329 -3.83 19.87 9.68
CA SER A 329 -5.19 19.35 9.56
C SER A 329 -6.25 20.17 10.30
N GLN A 330 -5.81 21.11 11.16
CA GLN A 330 -6.65 22.07 11.88
C GLN A 330 -6.97 23.29 11.00
#